data_AF-A0A3M3JE32-F1
#
_entry.id   AF-A0A3M3JE32-F1
#
_cell.length_a   1.000
_cell.length_b   1.000
_cell.length_c   1.000
_cell.angle_alpha   90.00
_cell.angle_beta   90.00
_cell.angle_gamma   90.00
#
_symmetry.space_group_name_H-M   'P 1'
#
loop_
_entity.id
_entity.type
_entity.pdbx_description
1 polymer ?
#
loop_
_entity_poly.entity_id
_entity_poly.type
_entity_poly.pdbx_seq_one_letter_code
_entity_poly.pdbx_strand_id
1 'polypeptide(L)' 'MHQTKKGNQYFFGMKAHIGVDAESGLVHSLVGTAANVADVTQVDQLLHGEETYVSGDAGYTGVDKRAEHQDRQMIWS' A
#
# COMPACT_ATOMS: atom_id res chain seq x y z
N MET A 1 19.31 2.54 -3.31
CA MET A 1 18.18 3.24 -3.98
C MET A 1 18.11 2.70 -5.41
N HIS A 2 17.00 2.07 -5.82
CA HIS A 2 16.87 1.43 -7.13
C HIS A 2 16.04 2.27 -8.09
N GLN A 3 16.45 2.35 -9.36
CA GLN A 3 15.68 3.05 -10.39
C GLN A 3 14.35 2.35 -10.70
N THR A 4 13.37 3.12 -11.14
CA THR A 4 12.16 2.62 -11.81
C THR A 4 12.25 2.86 -13.31
N LYS A 5 11.57 2.04 -14.12
CA LYS A 5 11.54 2.15 -15.57
C LYS A 5 10.12 2.45 -16.04
N LYS A 6 9.90 3.60 -16.67
CA LYS A 6 8.60 4.01 -17.25
C LYS A 6 8.81 4.44 -18.69
N GLY A 7 8.06 3.87 -19.63
CA GLY A 7 8.14 4.25 -21.06
C GLY A 7 9.54 4.11 -21.67
N ASN A 8 10.33 3.13 -21.21
CA ASN A 8 11.74 2.91 -21.58
C ASN A 8 12.76 3.93 -21.04
N GLN A 9 12.35 4.87 -20.18
CA GLN A 9 13.24 5.77 -19.45
C GLN A 9 13.37 5.35 -17.99
N TYR A 10 14.56 5.55 -17.42
CA TYR A 10 14.84 5.27 -16.02
C TYR A 10 14.73 6.53 -15.17
N PHE A 11 14.15 6.37 -13.99
CA PHE A 11 13.95 7.45 -13.02
C PHE A 11 14.40 6.98 -11.64
N PHE A 12 14.99 7.89 -10.88
CA PHE A 12 15.13 7.71 -9.44
C PHE A 12 13.98 8.45 -8.75
N GLY A 13 13.44 7.83 -7.72
CA GLY A 13 12.33 8.41 -6.98
C GLY A 13 12.03 7.61 -5.74
N MET A 14 11.21 8.22 -4.89
CA MET A 14 10.63 7.64 -3.70
C MET A 14 9.11 7.76 -3.81
N LYS A 15 8.39 6.82 -3.19
CA LYS A 15 6.95 6.90 -2.98
C LYS A 15 6.65 6.81 -1.48
N ALA A 16 5.56 7.43 -1.07
CA ALA A 16 5.02 7.33 0.28
C ALA A 16 3.69 6.56 0.21
N HIS A 17 3.59 5.51 1.02
CA HIS A 17 2.37 4.77 1.27
C HIS A 17 1.80 5.31 2.58
N ILE A 18 0.52 5.69 2.60
CA ILE A 18 -0.08 6.39 3.74
C ILE A 18 -1.37 5.67 4.12
N GLY A 19 -1.49 5.27 5.39
CA GLY A 19 -2.75 4.81 5.97
C GLY A 19 -3.49 5.99 6.57
N VAL A 20 -4.76 6.11 6.21
CA VAL A 20 -5.65 7.19 6.64
C VAL A 20 -6.92 6.57 7.20
N ASP A 21 -7.33 7.06 8.37
CA ASP A 21 -8.61 6.68 8.95
C ASP A 21 -9.74 7.27 8.10
N ALA A 22 -10.64 6.41 7.61
CA ALA A 22 -11.63 6.79 6.62
C ALA A 22 -12.70 7.75 7.16
N GLU A 23 -12.96 7.73 8.48
CA GLU A 23 -13.98 8.56 9.12
C GLU A 23 -13.43 9.95 9.49
N SER A 24 -12.30 9.98 10.20
CA SER A 24 -11.70 11.23 10.70
C SER A 24 -10.76 11.91 9.69
N GLY A 25 -10.25 11.16 8.70
CA GLY A 25 -9.25 11.64 7.76
C GLY A 25 -7.84 11.78 8.37
N LEU A 26 -7.61 11.27 9.58
CA LEU A 26 -6.31 11.32 10.23
C LEU A 26 -5.35 10.32 9.61
N VAL A 27 -4.15 10.80 9.29
CA VAL A 27 -3.03 9.93 8.91
C VAL A 27 -2.55 9.18 10.15
N HIS A 28 -2.49 7.86 10.07
CA HIS A 28 -2.04 7.02 11.17
C HIS A 28 -0.77 6.21 10.85
N SER A 29 -0.45 6.00 9.58
CA SER A 29 0.76 5.28 9.16
C SER A 29 1.38 5.88 7.90
N LEU A 30 2.71 5.81 7.80
CA LEU A 30 3.45 6.22 6.61
C LEU A 30 4.64 5.30 6.40
N VAL A 31 4.79 4.81 5.18
CA VAL A 31 5.95 4.01 4.74
C VAL A 31 6.55 4.65 3.51
N GLY A 32 7.84 4.98 3.57
CA GLY A 32 8.60 5.50 2.43
C GLY A 32 9.40 4.40 1.76
N THR A 33 9.23 4.20 0.45
CA THR A 33 9.98 3.19 -0.31
C THR A 33 10.56 3.78 -1.60
N ALA A 34 11.56 3.11 -2.16
CA ALA A 34 12.02 3.44 -3.51
C ALA A 34 10.88 3.27 -4.52
N ALA A 35 10.82 4.11 -5.54
CA ALA A 35 9.69 4.17 -6.48
C ALA A 35 9.43 2.86 -7.26
N ASN A 36 10.38 1.93 -7.27
CA ASN A 36 10.23 0.61 -7.90
C ASN A 36 9.53 -0.44 -7.04
N VAL A 37 9.32 -0.18 -5.74
CA VAL A 37 8.61 -1.09 -4.84
C VAL A 37 7.12 -1.12 -5.20
N ALA A 38 6.55 -2.33 -5.27
CA ALA A 38 5.15 -2.54 -5.61
C ALA A 38 4.24 -2.18 -4.44
N ASP A 39 3.18 -1.42 -4.68
CA ASP A 39 2.35 -0.82 -3.63
C ASP A 39 1.64 -1.90 -2.79
N VAL A 40 1.12 -2.93 -3.46
CA VAL A 40 0.48 -4.11 -2.84
C VAL A 40 1.33 -4.84 -1.77
N THR A 41 2.65 -4.63 -1.75
CA THR A 41 3.55 -5.25 -0.76
C THR A 41 3.63 -4.48 0.56
N GLN A 42 3.11 -3.25 0.60
CA GLN A 42 3.29 -2.35 1.75
C GLN A 42 2.05 -2.25 2.64
N VAL A 43 0.93 -2.86 2.24
CA VAL A 43 -0.36 -2.70 2.93
C VAL A 43 -0.34 -3.22 4.36
N ASP A 44 0.37 -4.31 4.63
CA ASP A 44 0.51 -4.86 5.99
C ASP A 44 1.09 -3.84 6.99
N GLN A 45 1.99 -2.98 6.54
CA GLN A 45 2.62 -1.95 7.35
C GLN A 45 1.73 -0.73 7.58
N LEU A 46 0.65 -0.60 6.80
CA LEU A 46 -0.28 0.54 6.91
C LEU A 46 -1.42 0.27 7.88
N LEU A 47 -1.75 -1.00 8.10
CA LEU A 47 -2.92 -1.44 8.85
C LEU A 47 -2.57 -1.82 10.30
N HIS A 48 -3.55 -1.70 11.19
CA HIS A 48 -3.43 -1.99 12.61
C HIS A 48 -4.10 -3.30 13.03
N GLY A 49 -4.90 -3.91 12.14
CA GLY A 49 -5.55 -5.21 12.36
C GLY A 49 -6.98 -5.13 12.87
N GLU A 50 -7.48 -3.93 13.17
CA GLU A 50 -8.88 -3.69 13.58
C GLU A 50 -9.77 -3.23 12.42
N GLU A 51 -9.18 -3.04 11.23
CA GLU A 51 -9.92 -2.57 10.06
C GLU A 51 -10.93 -3.61 9.58
N THR A 52 -12.15 -3.15 9.28
CA THR A 52 -13.22 -3.96 8.68
C THR A 52 -13.42 -3.64 7.19
N TYR A 53 -12.86 -2.52 6.73
CA TYR A 53 -12.91 -2.05 5.36
C TYR A 53 -11.63 -1.30 5.03
N VAL A 54 -11.01 -1.63 3.89
CA VAL A 54 -9.84 -0.93 3.36
C VAL A 54 -10.12 -0.61 1.90
N SER A 55 -9.90 0.65 1.51
CA SER A 55 -9.95 1.08 0.12
C SER A 55 -8.59 1.55 -0.37
N GLY A 56 -8.21 1.11 -1.56
CA GLY A 56 -6.95 1.50 -2.20
C GLY A 56 -7.12 1.70 -3.71
N ASP A 57 -6.12 2.33 -4.33
CA ASP A 57 -6.09 2.45 -5.79
C ASP A 57 -5.67 1.13 -6.47
N ALA A 58 -5.65 1.14 -7.80
CA ALA A 58 -5.32 -0.04 -8.62
C ALA A 58 -3.92 -0.64 -8.35
N GLY A 59 -2.97 0.13 -7.81
CA GLY A 59 -1.64 -0.34 -7.39
C GLY A 59 -1.69 -1.34 -6.24
N TYR A 60 -2.80 -1.39 -5.49
CA TYR A 60 -3.04 -2.31 -4.37
C TYR A 60 -3.93 -3.51 -4.74
N THR A 61 -4.36 -3.62 -5.99
CA THR A 61 -5.21 -4.74 -6.43
C THR A 61 -4.52 -6.10 -6.18
N GLY A 62 -5.25 -7.06 -5.61
CA GLY A 62 -4.74 -8.40 -5.29
C GLY A 62 -4.06 -8.52 -3.92
N VAL A 63 -4.13 -7.48 -3.09
CA VAL A 63 -3.65 -7.49 -1.70
C VAL A 63 -4.26 -8.64 -0.88
N ASP A 64 -5.55 -8.92 -1.08
CA ASP A 64 -6.32 -9.98 -0.43
C ASP A 64 -5.72 -11.38 -0.61
N LYS A 65 -4.97 -11.60 -1.70
CA LYS A 65 -4.37 -12.89 -2.05
C LYS A 65 -3.00 -13.12 -1.41
N ARG A 66 -2.41 -12.11 -0.77
CA ARG A 66 -1.07 -12.20 -0.18
C ARG A 66 -1.12 -13.00 1.13
N ALA A 67 -0.06 -13.75 1.41
CA ALA A 67 0.03 -14.59 2.61
C ALA A 67 -0.20 -13.82 3.92
N GLU A 68 0.34 -12.61 4.02
CA GLU A 68 0.19 -11.71 5.18
C GLU A 68 -1.24 -11.15 5.39
N HIS A 69 -2.17 -11.45 4.46
CA HIS A 69 -3.56 -11.01 4.53
C HIS A 69 -4.59 -12.14 4.51
N GLN A 70 -4.16 -13.41 4.43
CA GLN A 70 -5.06 -14.57 4.29
C GLN A 70 -6.04 -14.74 5.46
N ASP A 71 -5.63 -14.35 6.68
CA ASP A 71 -6.46 -14.49 7.88
C ASP A 71 -7.29 -13.23 8.20
N ARG A 72 -7.21 -12.18 7.35
CA ARG A 72 -7.91 -10.92 7.59
C ARG A 72 -9.35 -10.99 7.05
N GLN A 73 -10.32 -10.94 7.95
CA GLN A 73 -11.75 -10.93 7.61
C GLN A 73 -12.27 -9.50 7.45
N MET A 74 -12.01 -8.89 6.29
CA MET A 74 -12.43 -7.52 6.00
C MET A 74 -12.72 -7.32 4.52
N ILE A 75 -13.36 -6.19 4.20
CA ILE A 75 -13.69 -5.81 2.82
C ILE A 75 -12.50 -5.06 2.21
N TRP A 76 -12.04 -5.56 1.07
CA TRP A 76 -11.04 -4.89 0.22
C TRP A 76 -11.75 -4.25 -0.97
N SER A 77 -11.58 -2.93 -1.15
CA SER A 77 -12.23 -2.15 -2.21
C SER A 77 -11.29 -1.30 -3.04
#